data_AF-A0A8J8BLW5-F1
#
_entry.id   AF-A0A8J8BLW5-F1
#
_cell.length_a   1.000
_cell.length_b   1.000
_cell.length_c   1.000
_cell.angle_alpha   90.00
_cell.angle_beta   90.00
_cell.angle_gamma   90.00
#
_symmetry.space_group_name_H-M   'P 1'
#
loop_
_entity.id
_entity.type
_entity.pdbx_description
1 polymer ?
#
loop_
_entity_poly.entity_id
_entity_poly.type
_entity_poly.pdbx_seq_one_letter_code
_entity_poly.pdbx_strand_id
1 'polypeptide(L)'
;MVLASHYIFMDVLSLLERNRTERLEEVCTGYSKRYSDDDEFQELISLILVALENNNNGVLDELKPKIRDAIASRRIETAGGTKLWFKNRRASQR
;
A
#
# COMPACT_ATOMS: atom_id res chain seq x y z
N MET A 1 4.82 0.34 -15.41
CA MET A 1 4.93 0.74 -13.99
C MET A 1 3.64 0.34 -13.29
N VAL A 2 3.69 -0.73 -12.52
CA VAL A 2 2.55 -1.24 -11.75
C VAL A 2 2.73 -0.71 -10.32
N LEU A 3 1.85 0.17 -9.89
CA LEU A 3 1.88 0.75 -8.54
C LEU A 3 1.02 -0.08 -7.59
N ALA A 4 1.44 -0.16 -6.33
CA ALA A 4 0.67 -0.80 -5.27
C ALA A 4 -0.58 0.04 -4.99
N SER A 5 -1.75 -0.59 -5.15
CA SER A 5 -3.02 0.06 -4.79
C SER A 5 -3.18 0.12 -3.27
N HIS A 6 -4.05 1.01 -2.78
CA HIS A 6 -4.36 1.10 -1.35
C HIS A 6 -4.82 -0.23 -0.71
N TYR A 7 -5.40 -1.16 -1.49
CA TYR A 7 -5.77 -2.49 -1.02
C TYR A 7 -4.56 -3.36 -0.63
N ILE A 8 -3.42 -3.19 -1.32
CA ILE A 8 -2.19 -3.92 -1.01
C ILE A 8 -1.64 -3.46 0.34
N PHE A 9 -1.63 -2.15 0.58
CA PHE A 9 -1.24 -1.59 1.87
C PHE A 9 -2.20 -2.00 3.00
N MET A 10 -3.51 -2.10 2.74
CA MET A 10 -4.50 -2.58 3.71
C MET A 10 -4.28 -4.05 4.10
N ASP A 11 -3.90 -4.90 3.14
CA ASP A 11 -3.60 -6.31 3.39
C ASP A 11 -2.36 -6.46 4.29
N VAL A 12 -1.29 -5.73 3.97
CA VAL A 12 -0.07 -5.67 4.79
C VAL A 12 -0.37 -5.16 6.21
N LEU A 13 -1.14 -4.07 6.34
CA LEU A 13 -1.55 -3.54 7.64
C LEU A 13 -2.37 -4.55 8.45
N SER A 14 -3.30 -5.26 7.80
CA SER A 14 -4.15 -6.27 8.47
C SER A 14 -3.32 -7.45 9.00
N LEU A 15 -2.29 -7.86 8.26
CA LEU A 15 -1.38 -8.93 8.68
C LEU A 15 -0.49 -8.48 9.86
N LEU A 16 -0.03 -7.23 9.81
CA LEU A 16 0.73 -6.58 10.87
C LEU A 16 -0.07 -6.43 12.17
N GLU A 17 -1.35 -6.03 12.09
CA GLU A 17 -2.24 -5.91 13.26
C GLU A 17 -2.61 -7.27 13.87
N ARG A 18 -2.60 -8.33 13.06
CA ARG A 18 -2.89 -9.71 13.51
C ARG A 18 -1.66 -10.44 14.04
N ASN A 19 -0.49 -9.79 14.12
CA ASN A 19 0.78 -10.38 14.52
C ASN A 19 1.10 -11.71 13.80
N ARG A 20 0.70 -11.84 12.52
CA ARG A 20 1.00 -13.05 11.73
C ARG A 20 2.32 -12.87 11.00
N THR A 21 3.42 -12.88 11.75
CA THR A 21 4.78 -12.61 11.25
C THR A 21 5.21 -13.53 10.11
N GLU A 22 4.99 -14.84 10.22
CA GLU A 22 5.34 -15.82 9.17
C GLU A 22 4.64 -15.53 7.83
N ARG A 23 3.34 -15.19 7.90
CA ARG A 23 2.55 -14.88 6.71
C ARG A 23 2.82 -13.49 6.17
N LEU A 24 3.20 -12.55 7.05
CA LEU A 24 3.55 -11.19 6.67
C LEU A 24 4.83 -11.17 5.85
N GLU A 25 5.85 -11.94 6.24
CA GLU A 25 7.11 -12.05 5.49
C GLU A 25 6.89 -12.60 4.06
N GLU A 26 6.11 -13.68 3.94
CA GLU A 26 5.78 -14.29 2.64
C GLU A 26 5.04 -13.29 1.72
N VAL A 27 4.04 -12.59 2.27
CA VAL A 27 3.24 -11.62 1.53
C VAL A 27 4.07 -10.39 1.14
N CYS A 28 4.87 -9.86 2.06
CA CYS A 28 5.79 -8.76 1.80
C CYS A 28 6.79 -9.09 0.69
N THR A 29 7.36 -10.29 0.71
CA THR A 29 8.30 -10.76 -0.32
C THR A 29 7.61 -10.92 -1.69
N GLY A 30 6.39 -11.47 -1.69
CA GLY A 30 5.59 -11.61 -2.90
C GLY A 30 5.22 -10.25 -3.52
N TYR A 31 4.80 -9.30 -2.70
CA TYR A 31 4.46 -7.96 -3.15
C TYR A 31 5.69 -7.15 -3.56
N SER A 32 6.82 -7.28 -2.87
CA SER A 32 8.07 -6.61 -3.27
C SER A 32 8.47 -6.99 -4.70
N LYS A 33 8.38 -8.28 -5.06
CA LYS A 33 8.64 -8.73 -6.44
C LYS A 33 7.62 -8.20 -7.45
N ARG A 34 6.37 -8.05 -7.05
CA ARG A 34 5.27 -7.63 -7.94
C ARG A 34 5.26 -6.13 -8.22
N TYR A 35 5.66 -5.34 -7.23
CA TYR A 35 5.64 -3.88 -7.25
C TYR A 35 7.08 -3.32 -7.18
N SER A 36 8.02 -3.95 -7.90
CA SER A 36 9.44 -3.60 -7.88
C SER A 36 9.73 -2.15 -8.27
N ASP A 37 8.85 -1.55 -9.07
CA ASP A 37 8.98 -0.18 -9.58
C ASP A 37 8.31 0.88 -8.69
N ASP A 38 7.72 0.48 -7.56
CA ASP A 38 7.03 1.38 -6.63
C ASP A 38 7.95 1.67 -5.43
N ASP A 39 8.82 2.67 -5.57
CA ASP A 39 9.86 3.00 -4.58
C ASP A 39 9.29 3.24 -3.17
N GLU A 40 8.16 3.93 -3.07
CA GLU A 40 7.48 4.20 -1.79
C GLU A 40 7.00 2.90 -1.14
N PHE A 41 6.46 1.98 -1.94
CA PHE A 41 6.04 0.67 -1.47
C PHE A 41 7.25 -0.20 -1.07
N GLN A 42 8.32 -0.20 -1.87
CA GLN A 42 9.54 -0.95 -1.57
C GLN A 42 10.20 -0.48 -0.28
N GLU A 43 10.26 0.82 -0.04
CA GLU A 43 10.82 1.38 1.20
C GLU A 43 10.03 0.88 2.42
N LEU A 44 8.70 0.97 2.38
CA LEU A 44 7.84 0.50 3.46
C LEU A 44 7.97 -1.01 3.70
N ILE A 45 7.97 -1.82 2.64
CA ILE A 45 8.10 -3.27 2.75
C ILE A 45 9.48 -3.67 3.27
N SER A 46 10.54 -3.01 2.82
CA SER A 46 11.91 -3.26 3.29
C SER A 46 12.02 -2.99 4.79
N LEU A 47 11.47 -1.88 5.27
CA LEU A 47 11.44 -1.56 6.71
C LEU A 47 10.67 -2.60 7.52
N ILE A 48 9.56 -3.12 7.00
CA ILE A 48 8.78 -4.19 7.65
C ILE A 48 9.60 -5.48 7.73
N LEU A 49 10.24 -5.89 6.64
CA LEU A 49 11.08 -7.11 6.61
C LEU A 49 12.25 -7.00 7.59
N VAL A 50 12.96 -5.87 7.61
CA VAL A 50 14.06 -5.62 8.56
C VAL A 50 13.56 -5.65 10.01
N ALA A 51 12.38 -5.08 10.28
CA ALA A 51 11.82 -5.10 11.63
C ALA A 51 11.39 -6.52 12.07
N LEU A 52 10.91 -7.34 11.14
CA LEU A 52 10.59 -8.75 11.37
C LEU A 52 11.85 -9.58 11.67
N GLU A 53 12.91 -9.43 10.86
CA GLU A 53 14.20 -10.13 11.08
C GLU A 53 14.80 -9.81 12.45
N ASN A 54 14.73 -8.54 12.85
CA ASN A 54 15.24 -8.08 14.14
C ASN A 54 14.30 -8.35 15.33
N ASN A 55 13.13 -8.99 15.11
CA ASN A 55 12.07 -9.17 16.09
C ASN A 55 11.70 -7.87 16.83
N ASN A 56 11.81 -6.74 16.13
CA ASN A 56 11.63 -5.42 16.72
C ASN A 56 10.18 -4.95 16.58
N ASN A 57 9.33 -5.44 17.48
CA ASN A 57 7.91 -5.10 17.52
C ASN A 57 7.65 -3.60 17.70
N GLY A 58 8.57 -2.86 18.33
CA GLY A 58 8.46 -1.41 18.47
C GLY A 58 8.48 -0.69 17.13
N VAL A 59 9.39 -1.09 16.24
CA VAL A 59 9.48 -0.54 14.88
C VAL A 59 8.26 -0.93 14.04
N LEU A 60 7.74 -2.15 14.21
CA LEU A 60 6.49 -2.56 13.55
C LEU A 60 5.30 -1.69 13.98
N ASP A 61 5.21 -1.34 15.26
CA ASP A 61 4.18 -0.43 15.77
C ASP A 61 4.33 1.00 15.23
N GLU A 62 5.55 1.49 15.06
CA GLU A 62 5.84 2.79 14.42
C GLU A 62 5.55 2.82 12.91
N LEU A 63 5.59 1.65 12.25
CA LEU A 63 5.26 1.53 10.83
C LEU A 63 3.75 1.51 10.56
N LYS A 64 2.92 1.07 11.51
CA LYS A 64 1.45 1.09 11.40
C LYS A 64 0.87 2.45 10.97
N PRO A 65 1.19 3.58 11.62
CA PRO A 65 0.70 4.89 11.19
C PRO A 65 1.21 5.27 9.79
N LYS A 66 2.48 4.98 9.46
CA LYS A 66 3.03 5.27 8.12
C LYS A 66 2.29 4.51 7.01
N ILE A 67 1.95 3.24 7.24
CA ILE A 67 1.17 2.44 6.29
C ILE A 67 -0.25 3.00 6.17
N ARG A 68 -0.86 3.47 7.26
CA ARG A 68 -2.19 4.12 7.23
C ARG A 68 -2.16 5.43 6.43
N ASP A 69 -1.09 6.21 6.55
CA ASP A 69 -0.91 7.43 5.77
C ASP A 69 -0.72 7.12 4.28
N ALA A 70 0.07 6.09 3.94
CA ALA A 70 0.22 5.61 2.56
C ALA A 70 -1.12 5.11 1.98
N ILE A 71 -1.93 4.40 2.77
CA ILE A 71 -3.30 4.01 2.39
C ILE A 71 -4.14 5.25 2.09
N ALA A 72 -4.12 6.26 2.95
CA ALA A 72 -4.90 7.48 2.77
C ALA A 72 -4.47 8.24 1.52
N SER A 73 -3.16 8.39 1.29
CA SER A 73 -2.58 9.01 0.10
C SER A 73 -3.02 8.30 -1.18
N ARG A 74 -2.78 6.98 -1.24
CA ARG A 74 -3.15 6.15 -2.41
C ARG A 74 -4.66 6.05 -2.60
N ARG A 75 -5.46 6.15 -1.53
CA ARG A 75 -6.92 6.22 -1.60
C ARG A 75 -7.39 7.54 -2.21
N ILE A 76 -6.73 8.66 -1.92
CA ILE A 76 -7.04 9.94 -2.56
C ILE A 76 -6.68 9.91 -4.04
N GLU A 77 -5.56 9.29 -4.42
CA GLU A 77 -5.19 9.13 -5.82
C GLU A 77 -6.16 8.23 -6.61
N THR A 78 -6.73 7.21 -5.94
CA THR A 78 -7.69 6.28 -6.56
C THR A 78 -9.15 6.74 -6.48
N ALA A 79 -9.55 7.51 -5.46
CA ALA A 79 -10.88 8.08 -5.29
C ALA A 79 -11.03 9.48 -5.91
N GLY A 80 -9.93 10.22 -6.04
CA GLY A 80 -9.81 11.53 -6.70
C GLY A 80 -9.72 11.40 -8.22
N GLY A 81 -10.59 10.58 -8.80
CA GLY A 81 -10.78 10.45 -10.23
C GLY A 81 -11.34 11.71 -10.88
N THR A 82 -10.64 12.85 -10.81
CA THR A 82 -10.90 14.03 -11.65
C THR A 82 -10.37 13.83 -13.06
N LYS A 83 -10.47 12.62 -13.63
CA LYS A 83 -10.15 12.35 -15.04
C LYS A 83 -11.03 11.31 -15.74
N LEU A 84 -12.12 10.81 -15.13
CA LEU A 84 -12.89 9.72 -15.79
C LEU A 84 -14.39 9.93 -16.05
N TRP A 85 -15.09 10.99 -15.61
CA TRP A 85 -16.54 11.09 -15.90
C TRP A 85 -17.16 12.47 -16.26
N PHE A 86 -16.38 13.53 -16.51
CA PHE A 86 -16.95 14.85 -16.90
C PHE A 86 -16.31 15.51 -18.13
N LYS A 87 -15.87 14.74 -19.13
CA LYS A 87 -15.69 15.26 -20.50
C LYS A 87 -16.55 14.46 -21.47
N ASN A 88 -17.57 15.11 -22.03
CA ASN A 88 -18.39 14.69 -23.17
C ASN A 88 -19.50 13.64 -22.97
N ARG A 89 -20.51 13.96 -22.13
CA ARG A 89 -21.87 13.37 -22.27
C ARG A 89 -22.99 14.42 -22.21
N ARG A 90 -22.83 15.53 -22.93
CA ARG A 90 -23.94 16.31 -23.52
C ARG A 90 -23.38 17.40 -24.43
N ALA A 91 -22.99 16.99 -25.63
CA ALA A 91 -22.95 17.86 -26.80
C ALA A 91 -23.79 17.17 -27.88
N SER A 92 -25.10 17.15 -27.68
CA SER A 92 -26.07 16.79 -28.72
C SER A 92 -27.45 17.27 -28.28
N GLN A 93 -27.99 18.21 -29.06
CA GLN A 93 -29.39 18.65 -29.14
C GLN A 93 -29.86 19.50 -27.93
N ARG A 94 -30.22 20.77 -28.07
CA ARG A 94 -30.76 21.57 -29.18
C ARG A 94 -30.39 23.04 -28.99
#